data_AF-X1DQY3-F1
#
_entry.id   AF-X1DQY3-F1
#
_cell.length_a   1.000
_cell.length_b   1.000
_cell.length_c   1.000
_cell.angle_alpha   90.00
_cell.angle_beta   90.00
_cell.angle_gamma   90.00
#
_symmetry.space_group_name_H-M   'P 1'
#
loop_
_entity.id
_entity.type
_entity.pdbx_description
1 polymer ?
#
loop_
_entity_poly.entity_id
_entity_poly.type
_entity_poly.pdbx_seq_one_letter_code
_entity_poly.pdbx_strand_id
1 'polypeptide(L)'
;YKYHISLFPNVIWDGNICDKHKVFEDYRDWILSTINFIKNKSDIKLYIRSHPSEITVLKNSPRIVDIITKNIDMNNIDNVTLIPPEEIIDTYEFLKSGIDLGLIYDGFLAVEMPFLRIPTIMCVKGGMFAGLLVL
;
A
#
# COMPACT_ATOMS: atom_id res chain seq x y z
N TYR A 1 -2.57 -0.75 -18.80
CA TYR A 1 -1.49 -1.55 -18.18
C TYR A 1 -1.90 -3.01 -18.22
N LYS A 2 -0.95 -3.95 -18.20
CA LYS A 2 -1.23 -5.39 -18.26
C LYS A 2 -1.60 -5.94 -16.88
N TYR A 3 -0.96 -5.44 -15.83
CA TYR A 3 -1.18 -5.85 -14.45
C TYR A 3 -1.52 -4.64 -13.58
N HIS A 4 -2.43 -4.82 -12.65
CA HIS A 4 -2.94 -3.82 -11.71
C HIS A 4 -2.61 -4.25 -10.28
N ILE A 5 -1.72 -3.50 -9.64
CA ILE A 5 -1.23 -3.79 -8.29
C ILE A 5 -1.77 -2.73 -7.34
N SER A 6 -2.27 -3.14 -6.19
CA SER A 6 -2.70 -2.24 -5.12
C SER A 6 -1.73 -2.32 -3.94
N LEU A 7 -1.36 -1.17 -3.38
CA LEU A 7 -0.57 -1.05 -2.16
C LEU A 7 -1.43 -0.35 -1.11
N PHE A 8 -1.57 -1.01 0.04
CA PHE A 8 -2.31 -0.51 1.19
C PHE A 8 -1.34 -0.14 2.29
N PRO A 9 -1.03 1.15 2.45
CA PRO A 9 -0.27 1.64 3.55
C PRO A 9 -1.14 1.71 4.83
N ASN A 10 -0.62 1.22 5.96
CA ASN A 10 -0.99 1.63 7.31
C ASN A 10 -0.71 3.12 7.59
N VAL A 11 -1.28 3.63 8.69
CA VAL A 11 -0.97 4.98 9.20
C VAL A 11 0.45 5.05 9.75
N ILE A 12 1.13 6.18 9.57
CA ILE A 12 2.56 6.33 9.94
C ILE A 12 2.79 6.21 11.46
N TRP A 13 1.81 6.58 12.26
CA TRP A 13 1.86 6.48 13.73
C TRP A 13 1.38 5.12 14.25
N ASP A 14 1.25 4.12 13.38
CA ASP A 14 0.95 2.76 13.79
C ASP A 14 2.17 2.17 14.53
N GLY A 15 2.12 2.23 15.86
CA GLY A 15 3.18 1.71 16.73
C GLY A 15 3.39 0.20 16.64
N ASN A 16 2.50 -0.53 15.96
CA ASN A 16 2.64 -1.96 15.73
C ASN A 16 3.68 -2.29 14.63
N ILE A 17 4.19 -1.27 13.92
CA ILE A 17 5.09 -1.42 12.77
C ILE A 17 6.57 -1.26 13.16
N CYS A 18 6.89 -0.48 14.20
CA CYS A 18 8.26 -0.02 14.48
C CYS A 18 9.32 -1.12 14.63
N ASP A 19 8.97 -2.32 15.10
CA ASP A 19 9.93 -3.43 15.31
C ASP A 19 9.78 -4.58 14.32
N LYS A 20 8.98 -4.40 13.26
CA LYS A 20 8.63 -5.48 12.31
C LYS A 20 9.22 -5.31 10.91
N HIS A 21 10.15 -4.39 10.74
CA HIS A 21 10.90 -4.19 9.50
C HIS A 21 11.90 -5.35 9.25
N LYS A 22 12.13 -5.72 7.99
CA LYS A 22 13.04 -6.83 7.63
C LYS A 22 13.85 -6.56 6.36
N VAL A 23 13.15 -6.28 5.26
CA VAL A 23 13.76 -6.01 3.94
C VAL A 23 13.98 -4.51 3.74
N PHE A 24 13.07 -3.71 4.29
CA PHE A 24 13.10 -2.24 4.21
C PHE A 24 13.56 -1.67 5.54
N GLU A 25 14.25 -0.53 5.49
CA GLU A 25 14.76 0.15 6.69
C GLU A 25 13.62 0.60 7.60
N ASP A 26 12.59 1.16 6.98
CA ASP A 26 11.35 1.51 7.64
C ASP A 26 10.16 1.36 6.68
N TYR A 27 9.01 1.75 7.20
CA TYR A 27 7.76 1.72 6.50
C TYR A 27 7.71 2.66 5.27
N ARG A 28 8.43 3.79 5.31
CA ARG A 28 8.48 4.78 4.23
C ARG A 28 9.38 4.27 3.10
N ASP A 29 10.52 3.69 3.46
CA ASP A 29 11.43 3.04 2.52
C ASP A 29 10.70 1.98 1.68
N TRP A 30 9.84 1.15 2.29
CA TRP A 30 9.03 0.20 1.54
C TRP A 30 8.20 0.84 0.42
N ILE A 31 7.50 1.93 0.74
CA ILE A 31 6.63 2.63 -0.23
C ILE A 31 7.47 3.28 -1.33
N LEU A 32 8.52 4.01 -0.95
CA LEU A 32 9.37 4.73 -1.90
C LEU A 32 10.13 3.76 -2.81
N SER A 33 10.66 2.67 -2.25
CA SER A 33 11.34 1.62 -3.00
C SER A 33 10.39 0.90 -3.97
N THR A 34 9.14 0.65 -3.55
CA THR A 34 8.11 0.06 -4.43
C THR A 34 7.77 0.99 -5.61
N ILE A 35 7.56 2.29 -5.35
CA ILE A 35 7.28 3.26 -6.41
C ILE A 35 8.47 3.37 -7.37
N ASN A 36 9.70 3.47 -6.85
CA ASN A 36 10.91 3.57 -7.67
C ASN A 36 11.15 2.33 -8.55
N PHE A 37 10.77 1.15 -8.07
CA PHE A 37 10.81 -0.06 -8.87
C PHE A 37 9.75 -0.06 -9.99
N ILE A 38 8.52 0.34 -9.68
CA ILE A 38 7.39 0.24 -10.61
C ILE A 38 7.35 1.39 -11.63
N LYS A 39 7.82 2.60 -11.31
CA LYS A 39 7.69 3.78 -12.20
C LYS A 39 8.26 3.59 -13.61
N ASN A 40 9.20 2.65 -13.79
CA ASN A 40 9.81 2.34 -15.08
C ASN A 40 9.19 1.11 -15.79
N LYS A 41 8.06 0.58 -15.29
CA LYS A 41 7.39 -0.63 -15.78
C LYS A 41 6.13 -0.26 -16.55
N SER A 42 6.18 -0.29 -17.88
CA SER A 42 5.05 0.08 -18.74
C SER A 42 3.88 -0.91 -18.71
N ASP A 43 4.10 -2.12 -18.18
CA ASP A 43 3.11 -3.17 -18.07
C ASP A 43 2.36 -3.18 -16.73
N ILE A 44 2.82 -2.43 -15.72
CA ILE A 44 2.26 -2.45 -14.36
C ILE A 44 1.65 -1.08 -14.03
N LYS A 45 0.40 -1.08 -13.55
CA LYS A 45 -0.22 0.06 -12.85
C LYS A 45 -0.17 -0.19 -11.35
N LEU A 46 0.34 0.77 -10.59
CA LEU A 46 0.30 0.76 -9.13
C LEU A 46 -0.76 1.75 -8.62
N TYR A 47 -1.58 1.31 -7.70
CA TYR A 47 -2.49 2.13 -6.92
C TYR A 47 -2.02 2.15 -5.47
N ILE A 48 -1.84 3.33 -4.89
CA ILE A 48 -1.45 3.48 -3.49
C ILE A 48 -2.60 4.14 -2.76
N ARG A 49 -3.28 3.39 -1.90
CA ARG A 49 -4.48 3.87 -1.21
C ARG A 49 -4.20 4.17 0.24
N SER A 50 -4.09 5.44 0.58
CA SER A 50 -3.84 5.91 1.94
C SER A 50 -4.98 5.50 2.88
N HIS A 51 -4.66 5.32 4.16
CA HIS A 51 -5.64 4.87 5.15
C HIS A 51 -6.65 6.00 5.49
N PRO A 52 -7.97 5.76 5.47
CA PRO A 52 -8.98 6.82 5.73
C PRO A 52 -8.80 7.52 7.09
N SER A 53 -8.30 6.79 8.10
CA SER A 53 -8.01 7.34 9.43
C SER A 53 -6.90 8.40 9.46
N GLU A 54 -6.16 8.61 8.36
CA GLU A 54 -5.23 9.73 8.26
C GLU A 54 -5.92 11.10 8.36
N ILE A 55 -7.23 11.16 8.07
CA ILE A 55 -8.03 12.38 8.19
C ILE A 55 -8.50 12.61 9.63
N THR A 56 -8.85 11.55 10.35
CA THR A 56 -9.73 11.64 11.52
C THR A 56 -9.01 11.78 12.84
N VAL A 57 -7.77 11.29 12.96
CA VAL A 57 -7.13 11.09 14.28
C VAL A 57 -6.22 12.24 14.70
N LEU A 58 -5.41 12.80 13.79
CA LEU A 58 -4.43 13.85 14.11
C LEU A 58 -4.23 14.80 12.92
N LYS A 59 -4.81 16.01 12.98
CA LYS A 59 -4.73 17.04 11.92
C LYS A 59 -3.30 17.38 11.45
N ASN A 60 -2.29 17.13 12.28
CA ASN A 60 -0.89 17.46 12.01
C ASN A 60 0.01 16.23 11.88
N SER A 61 -0.55 15.02 11.87
CA SER A 61 0.28 13.84 11.65
C SER A 61 0.76 13.78 10.20
N PRO A 62 1.99 13.29 9.95
CA PRO A 62 2.48 13.07 8.60
C PRO A 62 1.51 12.17 7.82
N ARG A 63 1.24 12.49 6.56
CA ARG A 63 0.40 11.68 5.66
C ARG A 63 1.26 10.94 4.66
N ILE A 64 0.79 9.79 4.20
CA ILE A 64 1.53 9.01 3.20
C ILE A 64 1.64 9.76 1.87
N VAL A 65 0.58 10.44 1.46
CA VAL A 65 0.58 11.28 0.25
C VAL A 65 1.66 12.37 0.33
N ASP A 66 1.82 13.01 1.49
CA ASP A 66 2.81 14.07 1.70
C ASP A 66 4.24 13.52 1.64
N ILE A 67 4.46 12.32 2.21
CA ILE A 67 5.76 11.65 2.14
C ILE A 67 6.11 11.30 0.70
N ILE A 68 5.18 10.75 -0.06
CA ILE A 68 5.43 10.35 -1.45
C ILE A 68 5.72 11.59 -2.29
N THR A 69 4.85 12.60 -2.25
CA THR A 69 4.98 13.81 -3.08
C THR A 69 6.20 14.66 -2.73
N LYS A 70 6.70 14.60 -1.49
CA LYS A 70 7.96 15.24 -1.09
C LYS A 70 9.21 14.55 -1.65
N ASN A 71 9.17 13.23 -1.86
CA ASN A 71 10.34 12.44 -2.26
C ASN A 71 10.32 12.01 -3.74
N ILE A 72 9.15 12.05 -4.38
CA ILE A 72 8.93 11.56 -5.75
C ILE A 72 8.12 12.59 -6.52
N ASP A 73 8.66 13.01 -7.66
CA ASP A 73 7.93 13.85 -8.61
C ASP A 73 6.88 13.02 -9.36
N MET A 74 5.66 13.02 -8.83
CA MET A 74 4.53 12.26 -9.37
C MET A 74 4.05 12.80 -10.73
N ASN A 75 4.41 14.02 -11.13
CA ASN A 75 3.96 14.60 -12.41
C ASN A 75 4.56 13.89 -13.63
N ASN A 76 5.67 13.16 -13.44
CA ASN A 76 6.38 12.44 -14.48
C ASN A 76 6.15 10.92 -14.42
N ILE A 77 5.13 10.46 -13.68
CA ILE A 77 4.88 9.03 -13.45
C ILE A 77 3.42 8.68 -13.78
N ASP A 78 3.20 8.16 -14.99
CA ASP A 78 1.85 7.85 -15.49
C ASP A 78 1.26 6.56 -14.91
N ASN A 79 2.11 5.65 -14.43
CA ASN A 79 1.72 4.30 -14.04
C ASN A 79 1.54 4.12 -12.54
N VAL A 80 1.64 5.19 -11.74
CA VAL A 80 1.39 5.18 -10.30
C VAL A 80 0.27 6.17 -9.99
N THR A 81 -0.76 5.71 -9.28
CA THR A 81 -1.89 6.54 -8.85
C THR A 81 -1.96 6.56 -7.34
N LEU A 82 -1.94 7.76 -6.76
CA LEU A 82 -2.19 7.97 -5.34
C LEU A 82 -3.68 8.18 -5.13
N ILE A 83 -4.27 7.37 -4.27
CA ILE A 83 -5.64 7.53 -3.77
C ILE A 83 -5.49 8.16 -2.38
N PRO A 84 -5.83 9.46 -2.24
CA PRO A 84 -5.70 10.17 -0.98
C PRO A 84 -6.74 9.66 0.02
N PRO A 85 -6.52 9.85 1.33
CA PRO A 85 -7.44 9.34 2.34
C PRO A 85 -8.84 10.00 2.25
N GLU A 86 -8.95 11.18 1.62
CA GLU A 86 -10.21 11.91 1.42
C GLU A 86 -11.14 11.24 0.40
N GLU A 87 -10.60 10.36 -0.44
CA GLU A 87 -11.38 9.66 -1.44
C GLU A 87 -12.16 8.51 -0.78
N ILE A 88 -13.49 8.67 -0.73
CA ILE A 88 -14.39 7.67 -0.17
C ILE A 88 -14.58 6.56 -1.21
N ILE A 89 -13.74 5.54 -1.11
CA ILE A 89 -13.79 4.35 -1.97
C ILE A 89 -14.18 3.13 -1.12
N ASP A 90 -15.09 2.29 -1.63
CA ASP A 90 -15.28 0.96 -1.05
C ASP A 90 -14.08 0.07 -1.37
N THR A 91 -13.36 -0.40 -0.35
CA THR A 91 -12.15 -1.22 -0.53
C THR A 91 -12.44 -2.51 -1.27
N TYR A 92 -13.56 -3.16 -1.01
CA TYR A 92 -13.89 -4.45 -1.63
C TYR A 92 -14.28 -4.29 -3.09
N GLU A 93 -15.06 -3.26 -3.43
CA GLU A 93 -15.40 -2.97 -4.82
C GLU A 93 -14.17 -2.52 -5.61
N PHE A 94 -13.29 -1.73 -5.02
CA PHE A 94 -12.00 -1.38 -5.62
C PHE A 94 -11.15 -2.63 -5.90
N LEU A 95 -11.08 -3.57 -4.97
CA LEU A 95 -10.33 -4.81 -5.17
C LEU A 95 -10.92 -5.68 -6.28
N LYS A 96 -12.26 -5.78 -6.34
CA LYS A 96 -12.96 -6.52 -7.40
C LYS A 96 -12.92 -5.84 -8.76
N SER A 97 -12.50 -4.57 -8.86
CA SER A 97 -12.46 -3.83 -10.13
C SER A 97 -11.34 -4.28 -11.07
N GLY A 98 -10.61 -5.35 -10.75
CA GLY A 98 -9.54 -5.92 -11.56
C GLY A 98 -8.14 -5.76 -10.96
N ILE A 99 -8.01 -5.79 -9.63
CA ILE A 99 -6.69 -5.84 -8.97
C ILE A 99 -6.13 -7.27 -9.07
N ASP A 100 -4.93 -7.40 -9.63
CA ASP A 100 -4.22 -8.67 -9.82
C ASP A 100 -3.36 -9.06 -8.61
N LEU A 101 -2.93 -8.08 -7.81
CA LEU A 101 -2.04 -8.29 -6.66
C LEU A 101 -2.24 -7.21 -5.59
N GLY A 102 -2.31 -7.66 -4.34
CA GLY A 102 -2.27 -6.82 -3.14
C GLY A 102 -0.91 -6.79 -2.48
N LEU A 103 -0.39 -5.59 -2.21
CA LEU A 103 0.77 -5.36 -1.37
C LEU A 103 0.29 -4.75 -0.06
N ILE A 104 0.49 -5.47 1.05
CA ILE A 104 0.01 -5.05 2.36
C ILE A 104 1.17 -5.03 3.33
N TYR A 105 1.21 -3.99 4.16
CA TYR A 105 2.19 -3.94 5.24
C TYR A 105 1.77 -4.85 6.39
N ASP A 106 0.77 -4.47 7.18
CA ASP A 106 0.18 -5.28 8.24
C ASP A 106 -1.32 -4.97 8.34
N GLY A 107 -2.19 -5.97 8.47
CA GLY A 107 -3.64 -5.73 8.59
C GLY A 107 -4.52 -6.88 8.13
N PHE A 108 -5.80 -6.82 8.52
CA PHE A 108 -6.81 -7.84 8.19
C PHE A 108 -7.04 -8.00 6.68
N LEU A 109 -6.82 -6.93 5.91
CA LEU A 109 -6.97 -6.97 4.47
C LEU A 109 -6.06 -8.05 3.82
N ALA A 110 -4.94 -8.38 4.46
CA ALA A 110 -4.05 -9.45 3.99
C ALA A 110 -4.66 -10.85 4.08
N VAL A 111 -5.60 -11.05 5.01
CA VAL A 111 -6.37 -12.28 5.15
C VAL A 111 -7.61 -12.25 4.26
N GLU A 112 -8.22 -11.08 4.09
CA GLU A 112 -9.46 -10.91 3.32
C GLU A 112 -9.25 -11.05 1.81
N MET A 113 -8.14 -10.52 1.26
CA MET A 113 -7.83 -10.57 -0.17
C MET A 113 -7.75 -11.99 -0.76
N PRO A 114 -7.12 -12.98 -0.10
CA PRO A 114 -7.20 -14.38 -0.52
C PRO A 114 -8.62 -14.90 -0.70
N PHE A 115 -9.59 -14.51 0.15
CA PHE A 115 -11.00 -14.89 -0.03
C PHE A 115 -11.63 -14.27 -1.27
N LEU A 116 -11.09 -13.13 -1.73
CA LEU A 116 -11.47 -12.48 -2.99
C LEU A 116 -10.70 -13.06 -4.19
N ARG A 117 -9.88 -14.09 -4.00
CA ARG A 117 -8.97 -14.68 -5.01
C ARG A 117 -7.94 -13.70 -5.55
N ILE A 118 -7.53 -12.73 -4.74
CA ILE A 118 -6.48 -11.78 -5.08
C ILE A 118 -5.19 -12.23 -4.37
N PRO A 119 -4.16 -12.63 -5.12
CA PRO A 119 -2.84 -12.89 -4.56
C PRO A 119 -2.38 -11.70 -3.71
N THR A 120 -1.74 -11.99 -2.59
CA THR A 120 -1.32 -10.96 -1.63
C THR A 120 0.11 -11.19 -1.19
N ILE A 121 0.86 -10.11 -1.01
CA ILE A 121 2.22 -10.14 -0.43
C ILE A 121 2.21 -9.26 0.81
N MET A 122 2.66 -9.84 1.92
CA MET A 122 2.91 -9.11 3.17
C MET A 122 4.39 -8.81 3.32
N CYS A 123 4.72 -7.55 3.62
CA CYS A 123 6.10 -7.09 3.75
C CYS A 123 6.59 -6.94 5.21
N VAL A 124 5.78 -7.36 6.19
CA VAL A 124 6.06 -7.23 7.63
C VAL A 124 6.61 -8.52 8.25
N LYS A 125 7.56 -8.41 9.19
CA LYS A 125 8.07 -9.53 10.00
C LYS A 125 7.10 -9.84 11.14
N GLY A 126 6.65 -11.09 11.25
CA GLY A 126 5.83 -11.52 12.38
C GLY A 126 4.50 -10.77 12.49
N GLY A 127 4.00 -10.23 11.38
CA GLY A 127 2.61 -9.82 11.28
C GLY A 127 1.73 -11.01 11.65
N MET A 128 0.58 -10.74 12.29
CA MET A 128 -0.32 -11.77 12.81
C MET A 128 -0.64 -12.86 11.76
N PHE A 129 -0.55 -12.51 10.48
CA PHE A 129 -0.93 -13.34 9.34
C PHE A 129 0.21 -13.72 8.40
N ALA A 130 1.47 -13.43 8.75
CA ALA A 130 2.63 -13.72 7.89
C ALA A 130 2.81 -15.22 7.54
N GLY A 131 2.16 -16.13 8.28
CA GLY A 131 2.13 -17.57 8.00
C GLY A 131 0.91 -18.07 7.21
N LEU A 132 -0.03 -17.19 6.83
CA LEU A 132 -1.30 -17.54 6.17
C LEU A 132 -1.28 -17.30 4.65
N LEU A 133 -0.18 -16.79 4.09
CA LEU A 133 -0.06 -16.53 2.66
C LEU A 133 0.14 -17.83 1.90
N VAL A 134 -0.92 -18.28 1.23
CA VAL A 134 -0.89 -19.35 0.24
C VAL A 134 -0.58 -18.72 -1.12
N LEU A 135 0.59 -19.06 -1.67
CA LEU A 135 0.97 -18.80 -3.05
C LEU A 135 0.22 -19.72 -4.02
#